data_AF-A0A5M8PCI1-F1
#
_entry.id   AF-A0A5M8PCI1-F1
#
_cell.length_a   1.000
_cell.length_b   1.000
_cell.length_c   1.000
_cell.angle_alpha   90.00
_cell.angle_beta   90.00
_cell.angle_gamma   90.00
#
_symmetry.space_group_name_H-M   'P 1'
#
loop_
_entity.id
_entity.type
_entity.pdbx_description
1 polymer ?
#
loop_
_entity_poly.entity_id
_entity_poly.type
_entity_poly.pdbx_seq_one_letter_code
_entity_poly.pdbx_strand_id
1 'polypeptide(L)'
;MALSAAVNANELEAKLRHFSSRSTARSTSRSTSISTSRSTPGPDNPREIEWELHQEKMAHVALIQEGGIPCHLAHLGFDTLEEPGEYKDIISFWGMDRSKFQEQLHDWREFCEWQQRTRRYHMKGNTFSDFLQSFREHRQKMGLEGDVKLHQERDRQSRLDNWMEYQFYHYQKLEPLEKKIKQARQGLESAQTRLRETGTAGFKGVNELNYIG
;
A
#
# COMPACT_ATOMS: atom_id res chain seq x y z
N MET A 1 31.15 -14.68 -11.56
CA MET A 1 30.37 -15.69 -10.80
C MET A 1 30.38 -15.27 -9.34
N ALA A 2 29.28 -14.71 -8.84
CA ALA A 2 29.16 -14.30 -7.44
C ALA A 2 28.18 -15.25 -6.75
N LEU A 3 28.67 -15.94 -5.72
CA LEU A 3 27.93 -16.90 -4.92
C LEU A 3 26.95 -16.17 -3.98
N SER A 4 25.69 -16.60 -3.99
CA SER A 4 24.66 -16.14 -3.07
C SER A 4 25.05 -16.47 -1.63
N ALA A 5 25.24 -15.45 -0.80
CA ALA A 5 25.46 -15.63 0.63
C ALA A 5 24.13 -15.99 1.29
N ALA A 6 24.01 -17.22 1.76
CA ALA A 6 22.88 -17.68 2.54
C ALA A 6 22.77 -16.85 3.84
N VAL A 7 21.59 -16.27 4.07
CA VAL A 7 21.30 -15.50 5.29
C VAL A 7 21.43 -16.41 6.50
N ASN A 8 22.35 -16.08 7.41
CA ASN A 8 22.62 -16.85 8.61
C ASN A 8 21.52 -16.59 9.65
N ALA A 9 20.69 -17.61 9.91
CA ALA A 9 19.58 -17.54 10.85
C ALA A 9 19.99 -17.11 12.27
N ASN A 10 21.22 -17.44 12.68
CA ASN A 10 21.72 -17.10 14.02
C ASN A 10 22.05 -15.61 14.15
N GLU A 11 22.41 -14.94 13.04
CA GLU A 11 22.64 -13.49 13.02
C GLU A 11 21.31 -12.73 13.16
N LEU A 12 20.24 -13.26 12.56
CA LEU A 12 18.90 -12.69 12.66
C LEU A 12 18.34 -12.83 14.08
N GLU A 13 18.53 -14.00 14.71
CA GLU A 13 18.10 -14.23 16.09
C GLU A 13 18.87 -13.32 17.08
N ALA A 14 20.17 -13.14 16.87
CA ALA A 14 20.98 -12.24 17.69
C ALA A 14 20.52 -10.77 17.56
N LYS A 15 20.19 -10.33 16.34
CA LYS A 15 19.65 -8.98 16.10
C LYS A 15 18.31 -8.77 16.80
N LEU A 16 17.41 -9.76 16.78
CA LEU A 16 16.10 -9.67 17.44
C LEU A 16 16.21 -9.58 18.96
N ARG A 17 17.12 -10.34 19.58
CA ARG A 17 17.36 -10.23 21.03
C ARG A 17 17.88 -8.85 21.44
N HIS A 18 18.67 -8.21 20.57
CA HIS A 18 19.22 -6.88 20.86
C HIS A 18 18.15 -5.77 20.89
N PHE A 19 17.04 -5.93 20.17
CA PHE A 19 15.90 -5.01 20.24
C PHE A 19 15.05 -5.22 21.49
N SER A 20 14.94 -6.46 21.98
CA SER A 20 14.17 -6.80 23.18
C SER A 20 14.75 -6.20 24.46
N SER A 21 16.09 -6.07 24.54
CA SER A 21 16.76 -5.55 25.75
C SER A 21 16.85 -4.03 25.86
N ARG A 22 16.42 -3.26 24.84
CA ARG A 22 16.60 -1.79 24.82
C ARG A 22 15.37 -0.99 25.27
N SER A 23 14.28 -1.67 25.64
CA SER A 23 12.99 -1.05 25.94
C SER A 23 12.75 -0.77 27.43
N THR A 24 13.77 -0.29 28.16
CA THR A 24 13.57 0.30 29.49
C THR A 24 14.57 1.44 29.74
N ALA A 25 14.41 2.59 29.06
CA ALA A 25 14.83 3.89 29.59
C ALA A 25 14.38 5.07 28.70
N ARG A 26 13.37 5.80 29.20
CA ARG A 26 13.29 7.28 29.21
C ARG A 26 13.30 8.02 27.86
N SER A 27 12.10 8.28 27.31
CA SER A 27 11.86 9.38 26.37
C SER A 27 11.32 10.60 27.12
N THR A 28 12.12 11.66 27.14
CA THR A 28 11.72 13.01 27.54
C THR A 28 11.22 13.74 26.30
N SER A 29 10.16 14.52 26.48
CA SER A 29 9.25 15.13 25.52
C SER A 29 9.87 15.96 24.39
N ARG A 30 9.24 15.93 23.20
CA ARG A 30 8.79 17.17 22.52
C ARG A 30 7.78 16.86 21.41
N SER A 31 6.59 17.43 21.60
CA SER A 31 5.43 17.37 20.70
C SER A 31 5.68 18.05 19.36
N THR A 32 5.17 17.44 18.29
CA THR A 32 4.67 18.18 17.12
C THR A 32 3.31 17.59 16.75
N SER A 33 2.31 18.44 16.81
CA SER A 33 0.88 18.16 16.74
C SER A 33 0.47 17.69 15.35
N ILE A 34 -0.04 16.45 15.25
CA ILE A 34 -0.92 16.05 14.15
C ILE A 34 -2.31 15.96 14.77
N SER A 35 -3.14 16.97 14.49
CA SER A 35 -4.58 16.89 14.73
C SER A 35 -5.14 15.78 13.85
N THR A 36 -5.19 14.59 14.41
CA THR A 36 -6.07 13.52 13.94
C THR A 36 -7.34 13.68 14.75
N SER A 37 -8.45 13.97 14.10
CA SER A 37 -9.77 13.94 14.71
C SER A 37 -10.01 12.53 15.26
N ARG A 38 -9.68 12.37 16.54
CA ARG A 38 -9.85 11.12 17.28
C ARG A 38 -11.33 11.00 17.57
N SER A 39 -12.05 10.32 16.69
CA SER A 39 -13.36 9.77 17.03
C SER A 39 -13.16 8.90 18.26
N THR A 40 -13.73 9.33 19.38
CA THR A 40 -13.88 8.49 20.56
C THR A 40 -14.61 7.22 20.12
N PRO A 41 -14.07 6.00 20.30
CA PRO A 41 -14.84 4.80 20.02
C PRO A 41 -16.04 4.81 20.95
N GLY A 42 -17.25 4.85 20.39
CA GLY A 42 -18.44 4.50 21.16
C GLY A 42 -18.30 3.04 21.63
N PRO A 43 -19.06 2.61 22.65
CA PRO A 43 -19.06 1.20 23.03
C PRO A 43 -19.56 0.38 21.83
N ASP A 44 -18.65 -0.34 21.17
CA ASP A 44 -18.97 -1.20 20.04
C ASP A 44 -20.06 -2.20 20.47
N ASN A 45 -21.18 -2.21 19.75
CA ASN A 45 -22.27 -3.14 20.01
C ASN A 45 -21.78 -4.56 19.66
N PRO A 46 -21.73 -5.52 20.60
CA PRO A 46 -21.20 -6.86 20.33
C PRO A 46 -21.92 -7.57 19.17
N ARG A 47 -23.21 -7.27 18.93
CA ARG A 47 -23.93 -7.82 17.77
C ARG A 47 -23.45 -7.26 16.43
N GLU A 48 -23.01 -6.00 16.42
CA GLU A 48 -22.46 -5.35 15.22
C GLU A 48 -21.08 -5.94 14.90
N ILE A 49 -20.27 -6.18 15.92
CA ILE A 49 -18.98 -6.88 15.80
C ILE A 49 -19.14 -8.28 15.18
N GLU A 50 -20.07 -9.08 15.72
CA GLU A 50 -20.35 -10.43 15.21
C GLU A 50 -20.83 -10.40 13.76
N TRP A 51 -21.67 -9.42 13.41
CA TRP A 51 -22.15 -9.22 12.05
C TRP A 51 -21.02 -8.85 11.08
N GLU A 52 -20.18 -7.88 11.41
CA GLU A 52 -19.02 -7.47 10.60
C GLU A 52 -18.07 -8.64 10.35
N LEU A 53 -17.75 -9.41 11.39
CA LEU A 53 -16.88 -10.58 11.28
C LEU A 53 -17.51 -11.65 10.37
N HIS A 54 -18.82 -11.88 10.50
CA HIS A 54 -19.53 -12.79 9.60
C HIS A 54 -19.44 -12.34 8.14
N GLN A 55 -19.63 -11.05 7.87
CA GLN A 55 -19.50 -10.49 6.52
C GLN A 55 -18.08 -10.64 5.97
N GLU A 56 -17.04 -10.43 6.78
CA GLU A 56 -15.65 -10.66 6.37
C GLU A 56 -15.35 -12.12 6.03
N LYS A 57 -15.84 -13.06 6.84
CA LYS A 57 -15.70 -14.50 6.55
C LYS A 57 -16.37 -14.84 5.21
N MET A 58 -17.55 -14.31 4.97
CA MET A 58 -18.26 -14.47 3.69
C MET A 58 -17.48 -13.86 2.53
N ALA A 59 -16.94 -12.65 2.71
CA ALA A 59 -16.15 -11.97 1.68
C ALA A 59 -14.86 -12.74 1.35
N HIS A 60 -14.17 -13.28 2.34
CA HIS A 60 -12.99 -14.12 2.14
C HIS A 60 -13.30 -15.38 1.34
N VAL A 61 -14.39 -16.09 1.70
CA VAL A 61 -14.84 -17.27 0.96
C VAL A 61 -15.20 -16.91 -0.49
N ALA A 62 -15.95 -15.84 -0.69
CA ALA A 62 -16.33 -15.36 -2.02
C ALA A 62 -15.09 -14.96 -2.86
N LEU A 63 -14.11 -14.28 -2.27
CA LEU A 63 -12.88 -13.88 -2.95
C LEU A 63 -12.12 -15.10 -3.49
N ILE A 64 -12.01 -16.17 -2.70
CA ILE A 64 -11.38 -17.41 -3.15
C ILE A 64 -12.21 -18.10 -4.24
N GLN A 65 -13.54 -18.17 -4.07
CA GLN A 65 -14.44 -18.78 -5.06
C GLN A 65 -14.40 -18.04 -6.40
N GLU A 66 -14.27 -16.71 -6.39
CA GLU A 66 -14.12 -15.86 -7.58
C GLU A 66 -12.70 -15.87 -8.16
N GLY A 67 -11.79 -16.69 -7.61
CA GLY A 67 -10.43 -16.90 -8.12
C GLY A 67 -9.40 -15.87 -7.63
N GLY A 68 -9.82 -14.90 -6.81
CA GLY A 68 -8.94 -13.94 -6.16
C GLY A 68 -7.94 -14.61 -5.20
N ILE A 69 -6.89 -13.87 -4.85
CA ILE A 69 -5.88 -14.33 -3.90
C ILE A 69 -5.92 -13.36 -2.70
N PRO A 70 -6.43 -13.80 -1.54
CA PRO A 70 -6.42 -12.98 -0.35
C PRO A 70 -4.97 -12.62 0.01
N CYS A 71 -4.70 -11.33 0.23
CA CYS A 71 -3.35 -10.86 0.57
C CYS A 71 -2.95 -11.20 2.02
N HIS A 72 -3.92 -11.61 2.84
CA HIS A 72 -3.72 -12.08 4.20
C HIS A 72 -4.13 -13.54 4.31
N LEU A 73 -3.25 -14.36 4.89
CA LEU A 73 -3.57 -15.76 5.15
C LEU A 73 -4.67 -15.81 6.22
N ALA A 74 -5.83 -16.39 5.88
CA ALA A 74 -7.01 -16.48 6.73
C ALA A 74 -6.70 -16.91 8.19
N HIS A 75 -5.79 -17.86 8.36
CA HIS A 75 -5.38 -18.41 9.67
C HIS A 75 -4.65 -17.42 10.59
N LEU A 76 -4.15 -16.28 10.07
CA LEU A 76 -3.53 -15.23 10.90
C LEU A 76 -4.56 -14.17 11.32
N GLY A 77 -5.71 -14.12 10.64
CA GLY A 77 -6.68 -13.05 10.74
C GLY A 77 -7.93 -13.42 11.53
N PHE A 78 -8.59 -14.53 11.23
CA PHE A 78 -9.93 -14.79 11.79
C PHE A 78 -9.90 -15.27 13.24
N ASP A 79 -9.02 -16.22 13.58
CA ASP A 79 -8.90 -16.74 14.95
C ASP A 79 -8.45 -15.64 15.93
N THR A 80 -7.53 -14.77 15.49
CA THR A 80 -7.05 -13.60 16.22
C THR A 80 -8.09 -12.46 16.30
N LEU A 81 -9.10 -12.45 15.42
CA LEU A 81 -10.20 -11.47 15.47
C LEU A 81 -11.39 -11.97 16.30
N GLU A 82 -11.62 -13.28 16.34
CA GLU A 82 -12.63 -13.94 17.16
C GLU A 82 -12.28 -13.91 18.65
N GLU A 83 -11.04 -14.27 18.98
CA GLU A 83 -10.51 -14.21 20.33
C GLU A 83 -9.18 -13.43 20.33
N PRO A 84 -9.25 -12.09 20.26
CA PRO A 84 -8.05 -11.27 20.18
C PRO A 84 -7.18 -11.37 21.43
N GLY A 85 -7.71 -11.91 22.53
CA GLY A 85 -6.97 -12.15 23.76
C GLY A 85 -6.20 -10.90 24.22
N GLU A 86 -4.89 -11.06 24.38
CA GLU A 86 -3.95 -9.98 24.73
C GLU A 86 -3.69 -8.97 23.59
N TYR A 87 -4.02 -9.31 22.35
CA TYR A 87 -3.81 -8.47 21.17
C TYR A 87 -4.96 -7.51 20.89
N LYS A 88 -6.04 -7.54 21.67
CA LYS A 88 -7.23 -6.68 21.48
C LYS A 88 -6.89 -5.19 21.41
N ASP A 89 -6.03 -4.73 22.31
CA ASP A 89 -5.63 -3.32 22.37
C ASP A 89 -4.71 -2.95 21.21
N ILE A 90 -3.89 -3.88 20.75
CA ILE A 90 -3.01 -3.71 19.58
C ILE A 90 -3.87 -3.65 18.30
N ILE A 91 -4.77 -4.61 18.11
CA ILE A 91 -5.66 -4.70 16.95
C ILE A 91 -6.55 -3.45 16.83
N SER A 92 -7.10 -2.98 17.96
CA SER A 92 -7.87 -1.73 18.01
C SER A 92 -7.00 -0.48 17.78
N PHE A 93 -5.80 -0.42 18.36
CA PHE A 93 -4.85 0.68 18.16
C PHE A 93 -4.43 0.87 16.70
N TRP A 94 -4.17 -0.23 15.98
CA TRP A 94 -3.77 -0.17 14.58
C TRP A 94 -4.93 0.15 13.63
N GLY A 95 -6.17 0.20 14.13
CA GLY A 95 -7.33 0.36 13.28
C GLY A 95 -7.30 -0.66 12.14
N MET A 96 -7.00 -1.92 12.47
CA MET A 96 -7.15 -3.03 11.52
C MET A 96 -8.63 -3.08 11.14
N ASP A 97 -8.97 -2.30 10.12
CA ASP A 97 -10.31 -2.13 9.62
C ASP A 97 -10.86 -3.51 9.33
N ARG A 98 -11.97 -3.87 9.95
CA ARG A 98 -12.59 -5.20 9.85
C ARG A 98 -13.25 -5.40 8.48
N SER A 99 -12.77 -4.72 7.46
CA SER A 99 -13.31 -4.70 6.11
C SER A 99 -12.28 -5.20 5.09
N LYS A 100 -11.20 -5.86 5.53
CA LYS A 100 -10.04 -6.18 4.66
C LYS A 100 -10.41 -7.09 3.51
N PHE A 101 -11.24 -8.10 3.73
CA PHE A 101 -11.66 -9.02 2.67
C PHE A 101 -12.82 -8.47 1.87
N GLN A 102 -13.71 -7.67 2.46
CA GLN A 102 -14.73 -6.93 1.72
C GLN A 102 -14.10 -5.95 0.71
N GLU A 103 -13.13 -5.16 1.13
CA GLU A 103 -12.38 -4.24 0.26
C GLU A 103 -11.63 -5.00 -0.84
N GLN A 104 -10.94 -6.09 -0.48
CA GLN A 104 -10.25 -6.93 -1.47
C GLN A 104 -11.21 -7.57 -2.47
N LEU A 105 -12.36 -8.07 -2.01
CA LEU A 105 -13.40 -8.63 -2.87
C LEU A 105 -13.98 -7.57 -3.80
N HIS A 106 -14.24 -6.38 -3.29
CA HIS A 106 -14.71 -5.26 -4.09
C HIS A 106 -13.69 -4.90 -5.17
N ASP A 107 -12.43 -4.68 -4.81
CA ASP A 107 -11.38 -4.34 -5.77
C ASP A 107 -11.09 -5.48 -6.77
N TRP A 108 -11.19 -6.75 -6.34
CA TRP A 108 -11.13 -7.90 -7.24
C TRP A 108 -12.26 -7.88 -8.28
N ARG A 109 -13.49 -7.57 -7.86
CA ARG A 109 -14.63 -7.44 -8.77
C ARG A 109 -14.47 -6.25 -9.71
N GLU A 110 -13.99 -5.11 -9.24
CA GLU A 110 -13.65 -3.97 -10.10
C GLU A 110 -12.63 -4.36 -11.17
N PHE A 111 -11.62 -5.16 -10.79
CA PHE A 111 -10.66 -5.71 -11.73
C PHE A 111 -11.33 -6.63 -12.75
N CYS A 112 -12.19 -7.56 -12.32
CA CYS A 112 -12.89 -8.48 -13.23
C CYS A 112 -13.74 -7.71 -14.27
N GLU A 113 -14.41 -6.66 -13.84
CA GLU A 113 -15.17 -5.77 -14.72
C GLU A 113 -14.28 -4.98 -15.66
N TRP A 114 -13.16 -4.44 -15.16
CA TRP A 114 -12.15 -3.76 -15.96
C TRP A 114 -11.59 -4.71 -17.01
N GLN A 115 -11.20 -5.93 -16.63
CA GLN A 115 -10.65 -6.95 -17.52
C GLN A 115 -11.64 -7.23 -18.66
N GLN A 116 -12.92 -7.45 -18.34
CA GLN A 116 -13.96 -7.64 -19.35
C GLN A 116 -14.16 -6.42 -20.27
N ARG A 117 -14.09 -5.20 -19.74
CA ARG A 117 -14.17 -3.96 -20.54
C ARG A 117 -12.97 -3.83 -21.46
N THR A 118 -11.76 -4.04 -20.95
CA THR A 118 -10.50 -4.01 -21.68
C THR A 118 -10.50 -5.04 -22.81
N ARG A 119 -10.90 -6.29 -22.54
CA ARG A 119 -11.03 -7.32 -23.59
C ARG A 119 -12.04 -6.92 -24.68
N ARG A 120 -13.22 -6.41 -24.31
CA ARG A 120 -14.24 -5.94 -25.28
C ARG A 120 -13.72 -4.78 -26.14
N TYR A 121 -12.98 -3.85 -25.55
CA TYR A 121 -12.37 -2.73 -26.28
C TYR A 121 -11.35 -3.24 -27.31
N HIS A 122 -10.42 -4.08 -26.87
CA HIS A 122 -9.37 -4.61 -27.75
C HIS A 122 -9.87 -5.62 -28.79
N MET A 123 -10.99 -6.32 -28.52
CA MET A 123 -11.69 -7.15 -29.51
C MET A 123 -12.21 -6.34 -30.70
N LYS A 124 -12.79 -5.16 -30.45
CA LYS A 124 -13.37 -4.32 -31.51
C LYS A 124 -12.30 -3.65 -32.38
N GLY A 125 -11.10 -3.42 -31.84
CA GLY A 125 -10.00 -2.79 -32.56
C GLY A 125 -8.93 -3.75 -33.10
N ASN A 126 -9.02 -5.05 -32.81
CA ASN A 126 -7.93 -6.01 -33.00
C ASN A 126 -6.59 -5.57 -32.36
N THR A 127 -6.66 -4.75 -31.31
CA THR A 127 -5.49 -4.13 -30.64
C THR A 127 -5.04 -4.91 -29.40
N PHE A 128 -5.50 -6.16 -29.23
CA PHE A 128 -5.11 -6.95 -28.07
C PHE A 128 -3.61 -7.24 -28.04
N SER A 129 -2.96 -7.31 -29.21
CA SER A 129 -1.50 -7.40 -29.31
C SER A 129 -0.78 -6.22 -28.64
N ASP A 130 -1.30 -5.00 -28.77
CA ASP A 130 -0.71 -3.79 -28.18
C ASP A 130 -0.82 -3.81 -26.66
N PHE A 131 -1.93 -4.34 -26.14
CA PHE A 131 -2.12 -4.58 -24.71
C PHE A 131 -1.11 -5.61 -24.18
N LEU A 132 -0.95 -6.74 -24.88
CA LEU A 132 0.04 -7.75 -24.52
C LEU A 132 1.47 -7.19 -24.54
N GLN A 133 1.77 -6.33 -25.51
CA GLN A 133 3.07 -5.69 -25.61
C GLN A 133 3.32 -4.74 -24.42
N SER A 134 2.35 -3.90 -24.09
CA SER A 134 2.43 -3.00 -22.92
C SER A 134 2.60 -3.77 -21.61
N PHE A 135 1.89 -4.89 -21.46
CA PHE A 135 2.03 -5.78 -20.31
C PHE A 135 3.44 -6.39 -20.20
N ARG A 136 4.00 -6.86 -21.32
CA ARG A 136 5.36 -7.42 -21.35
C ARG A 136 6.42 -6.37 -21.01
N GLU A 137 6.31 -5.18 -21.58
CA GLU A 137 7.22 -4.06 -21.31
C GLU A 137 7.19 -3.67 -19.83
N HIS A 138 6.00 -3.63 -19.23
CA HIS A 138 5.86 -3.38 -17.80
C HIS A 138 6.58 -4.44 -16.95
N ARG A 139 6.37 -5.73 -17.25
CA ARG A 139 7.05 -6.82 -16.54
C ARG A 139 8.56 -6.70 -16.65
N GLN A 140 9.06 -6.37 -17.83
CA GLN A 140 10.49 -6.14 -18.07
C GLN A 140 11.03 -4.95 -17.26
N LYS A 141 10.30 -3.82 -17.24
CA LYS A 141 10.64 -2.62 -16.46
C LYS A 141 10.75 -2.93 -14.96
N MET A 142 9.90 -3.83 -14.46
CA MET A 142 9.90 -4.26 -13.05
C MET A 142 10.88 -5.40 -12.75
N GLY A 143 11.62 -5.89 -13.75
CA GLY A 143 12.53 -7.04 -13.59
C GLY A 143 11.82 -8.35 -13.26
N LEU A 144 10.55 -8.49 -13.63
CA LEU A 144 9.75 -9.68 -13.35
C LEU A 144 9.96 -10.73 -14.45
N GLU A 145 10.64 -11.81 -14.10
CA GLU A 145 10.84 -12.97 -14.99
C GLU A 145 9.61 -13.89 -15.02
N GLY A 146 9.53 -14.74 -16.05
CA GLY A 146 8.48 -15.76 -16.22
C GLY A 146 7.56 -15.50 -17.42
N ASP A 147 7.24 -16.60 -18.12
CA ASP A 147 6.31 -16.63 -19.26
C ASP A 147 4.87 -16.54 -18.72
N VAL A 148 4.19 -15.43 -19.02
CA VAL A 148 2.79 -15.19 -18.64
C VAL A 148 2.00 -15.04 -19.92
N LYS A 149 0.98 -15.86 -20.08
CA LYS A 149 0.16 -15.90 -21.30
C LYS A 149 -1.20 -15.33 -20.99
N LEU A 150 -1.34 -14.02 -21.15
CA LEU A 150 -2.65 -13.41 -21.07
C LEU A 150 -3.47 -13.83 -22.29
N HIS A 151 -4.60 -14.45 -22.04
CA HIS A 151 -5.54 -14.84 -23.06
C HIS A 151 -6.61 -13.76 -23.25
N GLN A 152 -7.07 -13.64 -24.50
CA GLN A 152 -8.14 -12.73 -24.86
C GLN A 152 -9.49 -13.20 -24.29
N GLU A 153 -9.70 -14.51 -24.26
CA GLU A 153 -10.83 -15.15 -23.60
C GLU A 153 -10.50 -15.36 -22.12
N ARG A 154 -11.34 -14.81 -21.23
CA ARG A 154 -11.16 -14.91 -19.77
C ARG A 154 -11.09 -16.36 -19.30
N ASP A 155 -11.96 -17.21 -19.85
CA ASP A 155 -12.12 -18.59 -19.38
C ASP A 155 -10.92 -19.48 -19.75
N ARG A 156 -9.98 -18.97 -20.56
CA ARG A 156 -8.70 -19.62 -20.87
C ARG A 156 -7.55 -19.15 -20.00
N GLN A 157 -7.72 -18.09 -19.20
CA GLN A 157 -6.66 -17.63 -18.31
C GLN A 157 -6.52 -18.56 -17.11
N SER A 158 -5.28 -18.92 -16.79
CA SER A 158 -5.01 -19.58 -15.52
C SER A 158 -5.21 -18.59 -14.37
N ARG A 159 -5.39 -19.12 -13.16
CA ARG A 159 -5.45 -18.29 -11.94
C ARG A 159 -4.19 -17.44 -11.75
N LEU A 160 -3.03 -17.99 -12.13
CA LEU A 160 -1.77 -17.25 -12.09
C LEU A 160 -1.78 -16.10 -13.10
N ASP A 161 -2.19 -16.33 -14.35
CA ASP A 161 -2.27 -15.28 -15.37
C ASP A 161 -3.20 -14.14 -14.94
N ASN A 162 -4.35 -14.46 -14.36
CA ASN A 162 -5.28 -13.47 -13.80
C ASN A 162 -4.64 -12.67 -12.67
N TRP A 163 -3.91 -13.32 -11.77
CA TRP A 163 -3.19 -12.62 -10.71
C TRP A 163 -2.12 -11.68 -11.25
N MET A 164 -1.35 -12.12 -12.24
CA MET A 164 -0.32 -11.28 -12.86
C MET A 164 -0.93 -10.07 -13.58
N GLU A 165 -2.07 -10.25 -14.23
CA GLU A 165 -2.82 -9.15 -14.83
C GLU A 165 -3.40 -8.19 -13.78
N TYR A 166 -3.88 -8.72 -12.65
CA TYR A 166 -4.37 -7.92 -11.53
C TYR A 166 -3.29 -7.02 -10.93
N GLN A 167 -2.04 -7.51 -10.83
CA GLN A 167 -0.90 -6.67 -10.44
C GLN A 167 -0.66 -5.53 -11.43
N PHE A 168 -0.76 -5.82 -12.73
CA PHE A 168 -0.62 -4.81 -13.77
C PHE A 168 -1.75 -3.76 -13.73
N TYR A 169 -2.99 -4.20 -13.46
CA TYR A 169 -4.13 -3.30 -13.26
C TYR A 169 -3.88 -2.27 -12.15
N HIS A 170 -3.36 -2.71 -11.00
CA HIS A 170 -2.98 -1.82 -9.90
C HIS A 170 -1.84 -0.88 -10.27
N TYR A 171 -0.85 -1.38 -11.00
CA TYR A 171 0.23 -0.52 -11.48
C TYR A 171 -0.28 0.61 -12.38
N GLN A 172 -1.21 0.32 -13.29
CA GLN A 172 -1.81 1.34 -14.15
C GLN A 172 -2.55 2.42 -13.33
N LYS A 173 -3.15 2.07 -12.19
CA LYS A 173 -3.74 3.05 -11.25
C LYS A 173 -2.66 3.88 -10.53
N LEU A 174 -1.52 3.28 -10.18
CA LEU A 174 -0.46 3.91 -9.38
C LEU A 174 0.44 4.87 -10.18
N GLU A 175 0.81 4.54 -11.42
CA GLU A 175 1.78 5.32 -12.19
C GLU A 175 1.41 6.81 -12.34
N PRO A 176 0.15 7.19 -12.62
CA PRO A 176 -0.26 8.60 -12.67
C PRO A 176 -0.12 9.30 -11.32
N LEU A 177 -0.35 8.60 -10.20
CA LEU A 177 -0.25 9.14 -8.85
C LEU A 177 1.22 9.37 -8.48
N GLU A 178 2.10 8.42 -8.77
CA GLU A 178 3.54 8.55 -8.56
C GLU A 178 4.10 9.76 -9.33
N LYS A 179 3.67 9.95 -10.58
CA LYS A 179 4.05 11.11 -11.39
C LYS A 179 3.59 12.42 -10.74
N LYS A 180 2.35 12.50 -10.26
CA LYS A 180 1.83 13.68 -9.56
C LYS A 180 2.60 13.98 -8.27
N ILE A 181 2.92 12.95 -7.48
CA ILE A 181 3.72 13.08 -6.26
C ILE A 181 5.11 13.63 -6.59
N LYS A 182 5.77 13.10 -7.62
CA LYS A 182 7.09 13.58 -8.06
C LYS A 182 7.05 15.04 -8.48
N GLN A 183 6.05 15.43 -9.27
CA GLN A 183 5.86 16.82 -9.70
C GLN A 183 5.61 17.76 -8.51
N ALA A 184 4.78 17.36 -7.56
CA ALA A 184 4.50 18.14 -6.36
C ALA A 184 5.77 18.32 -5.49
N ARG A 185 6.58 17.27 -5.33
CA ARG A 185 7.86 17.34 -4.59
C ARG A 185 8.84 18.31 -5.25
N GLN A 186 9.01 18.23 -6.57
CA GLN A 186 9.87 19.15 -7.32
C GLN A 186 9.39 20.61 -7.21
N GLY A 187 8.07 20.83 -7.24
CA GLY A 187 7.48 22.15 -7.05
C GLY A 187 7.74 22.71 -5.64
N LEU A 188 7.63 21.86 -4.62
CA LEU A 188 7.93 22.22 -3.23
C LEU A 188 9.41 22.58 -3.04
N GLU A 189 10.33 21.75 -3.54
CA GLU A 189 11.77 22.01 -3.49
C GLU A 189 12.11 23.33 -4.20
N SER A 190 11.56 23.56 -5.39
CA SER A 190 11.76 24.81 -6.14
C SER A 190 11.22 26.04 -5.41
N ALA A 191 10.09 25.92 -4.70
CA ALA A 191 9.55 26.99 -3.87
C ALA A 191 10.43 27.27 -2.64
N GLN A 192 10.93 26.21 -1.99
CA GLN A 192 11.83 26.33 -0.85
C GLN A 192 13.18 26.98 -1.23
N THR A 193 13.74 26.62 -2.38
CA THR A 193 14.97 27.25 -2.89
C THR A 193 14.77 28.73 -3.14
N ARG A 194 13.70 29.12 -3.84
CA ARG A 194 13.35 30.54 -4.07
C ARG A 194 13.15 31.32 -2.76
N LEU A 195 12.54 30.71 -1.75
CA LEU A 195 12.35 31.34 -0.44
C LEU A 195 13.69 31.55 0.29
N ARG A 196 14.62 30.60 0.20
CA ARG A 196 15.97 30.78 0.76
C ARG A 196 16.73 31.90 0.05
N GLU A 197 16.69 31.92 -1.29
CA GLU A 197 17.37 32.93 -2.11
C GLU A 197 16.85 34.35 -1.85
N THR A 198 15.53 34.50 -1.77
CA THR A 198 14.86 35.78 -1.44
C THR A 198 15.02 36.19 0.02
N GLY A 199 15.05 35.22 0.95
CA GLY A 199 15.31 35.44 2.38
C GLY A 199 16.75 35.88 2.68
N THR A 200 17.74 35.47 1.89
CA THR A 200 19.13 35.95 2.02
C THR A 200 19.34 37.38 1.51
N ALA A 201 18.43 37.95 0.72
CA ALA A 201 18.52 39.32 0.22
C ALA A 201 17.94 40.38 1.20
N GLY A 202 17.25 39.97 2.27
CA GLY A 202 16.50 40.86 3.16
C GLY A 202 17.24 41.39 4.40
N PHE A 203 18.47 40.95 4.67
CA PHE A 203 19.26 41.38 5.85
C PHE A 203 20.61 42.00 5.45
N LYS A 204 20.58 43.02 4.58
CA LYS A 204 21.67 44.00 4.43
C LYS A 204 21.05 45.38 4.35
N GLY A 205 20.77 45.98 5.50
CA GLY A 205 20.18 47.32 5.50
C GLY A 205 19.77 47.88 6.84
N VAL A 206 20.53 47.62 7.92
CA VAL A 206 20.53 48.54 9.07
C VAL A 206 21.93 48.53 9.68
N ASN A 207 22.83 49.29 9.07
CA ASN A 207 24.07 49.75 9.71
C ASN A 207 24.28 51.18 9.24
N GLU A 208 23.49 52.11 9.79
CA GLU A 208 23.80 53.53 9.77
C GLU A 208 22.88 54.24 10.76
N LEU A 209 23.36 54.42 11.99
CA LEU A 209 23.13 55.63 12.79
C LEU A 209 24.33 55.81 13.72
N ASN A 210 25.41 56.34 13.14
CA ASN A 210 26.37 57.17 13.87
C ASN A 210 25.82 58.60 13.94
N TYR A 211 26.18 59.32 15.02
CA TYR A 211 25.91 60.73 15.33
C TYR A 211 24.45 61.04 15.67
N ILE A 212 24.15 61.57 16.85
CA ILE A 212 24.49 62.91 17.40
C ILE A 212 24.63 62.72 18.94
N GLY A 213 25.69 63.15 19.63
CA GLY A 213 26.13 64.54 19.78
C GLY A 213 25.52 65.10 21.05
#